data_AF-A0A497JJP6-F1
#
_entry.id   AF-A0A497JJP6-F1
#
_cell.length_a   1.000
_cell.length_b   1.000
_cell.length_c   1.000
_cell.angle_alpha   90.00
_cell.angle_beta   90.00
_cell.angle_gamma   90.00
#
_symmetry.space_group_name_H-M   'P 1'
#
loop_
_entity.id
_entity.type
_entity.pdbx_description
1 polymer ?
#
loop_
_entity_poly.entity_id
_entity_poly.type
_entity_poly.pdbx_seq_one_letter_code
_entity_poly.pdbx_strand_id
1 'polypeptide(L)' 'VPPKDELIAVHLNAEEVSKVVGADTFYWLSLKGLVEAIGIPRKNLCLGCFTGKYPIS' A
#
# COMPACT_ATOMS: atom_id res chain seq x y z
N VAL A 1 7.26 -6.12 -9.57
CA VAL A 1 7.42 -5.57 -8.22
C VAL A 1 8.72 -6.14 -7.67
N PRO A 2 9.60 -5.33 -7.06
CA PRO A 2 10.82 -5.83 -6.43
C PRO A 2 10.52 -6.94 -5.40
N PRO A 3 11.53 -7.75 -5.01
CA PRO A 3 11.45 -8.66 -3.88
C PRO A 3 10.85 -7.97 -2.63
N LYS A 4 10.11 -8.73 -1.81
CA LYS A 4 9.37 -8.18 -0.66
C LYS A 4 10.27 -7.40 0.29
N ASP A 5 11.48 -7.90 0.50
CA ASP A 5 12.53 -7.31 1.32
C ASP A 5 13.15 -6.03 0.73
N GLU A 6 12.90 -5.71 -0.54
CA GLU A 6 13.30 -4.43 -1.15
C GLU A 6 12.18 -3.36 -1.07
N LEU A 7 10.99 -3.70 -0.57
CA LEU A 7 9.87 -2.76 -0.47
C LEU A 7 9.98 -1.92 0.81
N ILE A 8 10.08 -0.58 0.66
CA ILE A 8 10.20 0.35 1.79
C ILE A 8 9.07 0.18 2.84
N ALA A 9 7.84 -0.08 2.38
CA ALA A 9 6.67 -0.25 3.24
C ALA A 9 6.66 -1.58 4.03
N VAL A 10 7.58 -2.52 3.74
CA VAL A 10 7.75 -3.75 4.53
C VAL A 10 8.58 -3.49 5.78
N HIS A 11 9.50 -2.53 5.73
CA HIS A 11 10.45 -2.27 6.81
C HIS A 11 10.13 -1.01 7.60
N LEU A 12 9.52 -0.01 6.96
CA LEU A 12 9.36 1.32 7.52
C LEU A 12 7.89 1.71 7.68
N ASN A 13 7.61 2.40 8.77
CA ASN A 13 6.33 3.09 8.98
C ASN A 13 6.32 4.48 8.30
N ALA A 14 5.17 5.16 8.30
CA ALA A 14 5.00 6.43 7.58
C ALA A 14 5.95 7.55 8.06
N GLU A 15 6.25 7.63 9.36
CA GLU A 15 7.17 8.62 9.93
C GLU A 15 8.61 8.34 9.50
N GLU A 16 9.00 7.07 9.45
CA GLU A 16 10.33 6.67 8.97
C GLU A 16 10.48 6.94 7.47
N VAL A 17 9.43 6.67 6.70
CA VAL A 17 9.41 6.98 5.26
C VAL A 17 9.54 8.48 5.02
N SER A 18 8.87 9.34 5.79
CA SER A 18 9.00 10.80 5.63
C SER A 18 10.44 11.26 5.78
N LYS A 19 11.18 10.69 6.75
CA LYS A 19 12.61 10.95 6.96
C LYS A 19 13.46 10.48 5.78
N VAL A 20 13.21 9.28 5.25
CA VAL A 20 13.96 8.72 4.11
C VAL A 20 13.79 9.56 2.84
N VAL A 21 12.58 10.05 2.57
CA VAL A 21 12.29 10.84 1.37
C VAL A 21 12.56 12.34 1.56
N GLY A 22 12.91 12.78 2.77
CA GLY A 22 13.19 14.19 3.10
C GLY A 22 11.94 15.08 3.18
N ALA A 23 10.78 14.50 3.52
CA ALA A 23 9.52 15.23 3.70
C ALA A 23 9.24 15.53 5.17
N ASP A 24 8.57 16.66 5.45
CA ASP A 24 8.09 16.97 6.81
C ASP A 24 7.08 15.95 7.32
N THR A 25 6.20 15.47 6.43
CA THR A 25 5.19 14.46 6.73
C THR A 25 4.96 13.52 5.55
N PHE A 26 4.46 12.32 5.83
CA PHE A 26 4.13 11.33 4.82
C PHE A 26 2.89 10.54 5.26
N TYR A 27 1.99 10.24 4.31
CA TYR A 27 0.78 9.47 4.56
C TYR A 27 0.48 8.53 3.39
N TRP A 28 0.06 7.30 3.72
CA TRP A 28 -0.46 6.37 2.74
C TRP A 28 -1.92 6.67 2.40
N LEU A 29 -2.30 6.47 1.13
CA LEU A 29 -3.71 6.39 0.76
C LEU A 29 -4.37 5.21 1.50
N SER A 30 -5.50 5.46 2.16
CA SER A 30 -6.22 4.38 2.83
C SER A 30 -6.77 3.38 1.80
N LEU A 31 -6.75 2.09 2.15
CA LEU A 31 -7.27 1.04 1.27
C LEU A 31 -8.78 1.21 0.98
N LYS A 32 -9.52 1.75 1.95
CA LYS A 32 -10.94 2.09 1.77
C LYS A 32 -11.10 3.24 0.76
N GLY A 33 -10.35 4.33 0.94
CA GLY A 33 -10.38 5.47 0.03
C GLY A 33 -9.95 5.11 -1.39
N LEU A 34 -8.98 4.21 -1.56
CA LEU A 34 -8.60 3.67 -2.87
C LEU A 34 -9.78 2.94 -3.56
N VAL A 35 -10.47 2.05 -2.83
CA VAL A 35 -11.63 1.31 -3.38
C VAL A 35 -12.77 2.28 -3.75
N GLU A 36 -13.05 3.25 -2.89
CA GLU A 36 -14.07 4.28 -3.15
C GLU A 36 -13.73 5.12 -4.38
N ALA A 37 -12.47 5.55 -4.53
CA ALA A 37 -12.01 6.34 -5.68
C ALA A 37 -12.07 5.56 -7.01
N ILE A 38 -11.84 4.25 -6.99
CA ILE A 38 -11.95 3.39 -8.18
C ILE A 38 -13.43 3.21 -8.58
N GLY A 39 -14.36 3.20 -7.61
CA GLY A 39 -15.79 3.01 -7.87
C GLY A 39 -16.20 1.57 -8.22
N ILE A 40 -15.29 0.59 -8.07
CA ILE A 40 -15.55 -0.83 -8.30
C ILE A 40 -15.69 -1.52 -6.93
N PRO A 41 -16.66 -2.44 -6.73
CA PRO A 41 -16.79 -3.18 -5.48
C PRO A 41 -15.50 -3.90 -5.09
N ARG A 42 -15.10 -3.79 -3.82
CA ARG A 42 -13.87 -4.39 -3.27
C ARG A 42 -13.63 -5.85 -3.70
N LYS A 43 -14.70 -6.67 -3.71
CA LYS A 43 -14.66 -8.09 -4.07
C LYS A 43 -14.24 -8.36 -5.54
N ASN A 44 -14.33 -7.35 -6.40
CA ASN A 44 -13.95 -7.42 -7.81
C ASN A 44 -12.54 -6.83 -8.05
N LEU A 45 -11.81 -6.43 -7.01
CA LEU A 45 -10.48 -5.86 -7.11
C LEU A 45 -9.44 -6.80 -6.50
N CYS A 46 -8.35 -7.06 -7.23
CA CYS A 46 -7.17 -7.69 -6.64
C CYS A 46 -6.43 -6.65 -5.77
N LEU A 47 -6.41 -6.87 -4.46
CA LEU A 47 -5.70 -6.03 -3.49
C LEU A 47 -4.50 -6.77 -2.88
N GLY A 48 -3.98 -7.78 -3.57
CA GLY A 48 -2.91 -8.66 -3.09
C GLY A 48 -1.61 -7.90 -2.79
N CYS A 49 -1.23 -6.93 -3.63
CA CYS A 49 -0.04 -6.09 -3.39
C CYS A 49 -0.13 -5.26 -2.10
N PHE A 50 -1.34 -4.92 -1.63
CA PHE A 50 -1.55 -4.12 -0.42
C PHE A 50 -1.81 -4.99 0.83
N THR A 51 -2.40 -6.17 0.65
CA THR A 51 -2.90 -7.00 1.76
C THR A 51 -2.17 -8.33 1.94
N GLY A 52 -1.33 -8.71 0.97
CA GLY A 52 -0.75 -10.05 0.86
C GLY A 52 -1.75 -11.15 0.47
N LYS A 53 -3.05 -10.83 0.31
CA LYS A 53 -4.12 -11.78 -0.02
C LYS A 53 -4.46 -11.68 -1.50
N TYR A 54 -3.93 -12.61 -2.28
CA TYR A 54 -4.21 -12.70 -3.71
C TYR A 54 -5.46 -13.56 -3.92
N PRO A 55 -6.39 -13.17 -4.82
CA PRO A 55 -7.63 -13.92 -5.09
C PRO A 55 -7.38 -15.20 -5.92
N ILE A 56 -6.17 -15.77 -5.87
CA ILE A 56 -5.73 -16.91 -6.67
C ILE A 56 -5.18 -17.97 -5.71
N SER A 57 -5.65 -19.21 -5.87
CA SER A 57 -5.12 -20.43 -5.25
C SER A 57 -3.85 -20.90 -5.96
#